data_AF-A0A6A6INN3-F1
#
_entry.id   AF-A0A6A6INN3-F1
#
_cell.length_a   1.000
_cell.length_b   1.000
_cell.length_c   1.000
_cell.angle_alpha   90.00
_cell.angle_beta   90.00
_cell.angle_gamma   90.00
#
_symmetry.space_group_name_H-M   'P 1'
#
loop_
_entity.id
_entity.type
_entity.pdbx_description
1 polymer ?
#
loop_
_entity_poly.entity_id
_entity_poly.type
_entity_poly.pdbx_seq_one_letter_code
_entity_poly.pdbx_strand_id
1 'polypeptide(L)'
;MSKSYCISLPAELRNEIYRLCTPVTAHIDQFSGLLLASKQTKDEYEKEAVKSMRGLLEGIQRQWPHRAQSEGLQLSMLSRFRELASITVSLPLTLYYSRRTDPIHGRAVHTRLETCLAPLFSLRLSRLTITFYENEAGFLNNCWVDPPQGLLYDLTNILVTEPTRIPQDGDHYDRMRREFHLSQPLRVRRLVFEWVNNEEWDIALKCLVKSCHSGWFLNKGWWWQGPEAKTLVTNWGGDGSSTGVEFHIDTM
;
A
#
# COMPACT_ATOMS: atom_id res chain seq x y z
N MET A 1 -10.49 36.25 -27.11
CA MET A 1 -9.71 35.02 -26.85
C MET A 1 -8.84 35.26 -25.63
N SER A 2 -9.10 34.55 -24.53
CA SER A 2 -8.24 34.59 -23.34
C SER A 2 -6.86 34.02 -23.69
N LYS A 3 -5.79 34.78 -23.45
CA LYS A 3 -4.42 34.28 -23.65
C LYS A 3 -4.14 33.21 -22.60
N SER A 4 -3.72 32.02 -23.03
CA SER A 4 -3.25 30.99 -22.10
C SER A 4 -1.89 31.39 -21.55
N TYR A 5 -1.88 31.99 -20.36
CA TYR A 5 -0.67 32.47 -19.67
C TYR A 5 0.34 31.35 -19.36
N CYS A 6 -0.11 30.10 -19.29
CA CYS A 6 0.77 28.96 -18.98
C CYS A 6 1.77 28.69 -20.11
N ILE A 7 1.37 28.87 -21.38
CA ILE A 7 2.25 28.60 -22.54
C ILE A 7 3.29 29.71 -22.72
N SER A 8 3.00 30.92 -22.26
CA SER A 8 3.95 32.05 -22.30
C SER A 8 5.08 31.94 -21.27
N LEU A 9 4.98 31.04 -20.29
CA LEU A 9 6.06 30.81 -19.32
C LEU A 9 7.22 30.05 -19.98
N PRO A 10 8.49 30.32 -19.60
CA PRO A 10 9.62 29.45 -19.94
C PRO A 10 9.40 28.00 -19.50
N ALA A 11 9.98 27.05 -20.23
CA ALA A 11 9.79 25.61 -20.01
C ALA A 11 10.22 25.17 -18.59
N GLU A 12 11.24 25.82 -18.05
CA GLU A 12 11.77 25.58 -16.70
C GLU A 12 10.72 25.88 -15.64
N LEU A 13 10.04 27.04 -15.74
CA LEU A 13 8.98 27.41 -14.80
C LEU A 13 7.76 26.51 -14.95
N ARG A 14 7.41 26.11 -16.18
CA ARG A 14 6.32 25.14 -16.40
C ARG A 14 6.64 23.80 -15.73
N ASN A 15 7.88 23.31 -15.87
CA ASN A 15 8.30 22.06 -15.24
C ASN A 15 8.24 22.14 -13.71
N GLU A 16 8.65 23.25 -13.09
CA GLU A 16 8.50 23.41 -11.64
C GLU A 16 7.02 23.39 -11.20
N ILE A 17 6.11 23.99 -11.97
CA ILE A 17 4.67 23.89 -11.72
C ILE A 17 4.23 22.42 -11.83
N TYR A 18 4.62 21.72 -12.91
CA TYR A 18 4.24 20.33 -13.14
C TYR A 18 4.73 19.38 -12.04
N ARG A 19 5.91 19.62 -11.45
CA ARG A 19 6.40 18.85 -10.29
C ARG A 19 5.47 18.93 -9.08
N LEU A 20 4.82 20.08 -8.91
CA LEU A 20 3.84 20.29 -7.85
C LEU A 20 2.45 19.72 -8.21
N CYS A 21 2.24 19.23 -9.43
CA CYS A 21 0.98 18.65 -9.88
C CYS A 21 1.00 17.11 -9.87
N THR A 22 1.41 16.51 -8.75
CA THR A 22 1.59 15.06 -8.61
C THR A 22 0.69 14.50 -7.50
N PRO A 23 0.57 13.16 -7.37
CA PRO A 23 -0.12 12.52 -6.25
C PRO A 23 0.36 12.94 -4.85
N VAL A 24 1.51 13.61 -4.74
CA VAL A 24 1.96 14.21 -3.49
C VAL A 24 1.04 15.36 -3.04
N THR A 25 0.51 16.15 -3.97
CA THR A 25 -0.24 17.37 -3.68
C THR A 25 -1.74 17.23 -3.89
N ALA A 26 -2.17 16.53 -4.94
CA ALA A 26 -3.59 16.36 -5.28
C ALA A 26 -3.83 15.02 -6.02
N HIS A 27 -5.08 14.58 -6.10
CA HIS A 27 -5.42 13.41 -6.91
C HIS A 27 -5.28 13.73 -8.40
N ILE A 28 -4.90 12.75 -9.21
CA ILE A 28 -4.56 13.01 -10.63
C ILE A 28 -5.75 13.51 -11.46
N ASP A 29 -6.97 13.12 -11.08
CA ASP A 29 -8.24 13.57 -11.67
C ASP A 29 -8.44 15.09 -11.52
N GLN A 30 -7.90 15.69 -10.45
CA GLN A 30 -7.97 17.13 -10.18
C GLN A 30 -7.08 17.95 -11.14
N PHE A 31 -6.10 17.32 -11.80
CA PHE A 31 -5.24 17.97 -12.80
C PHE A 31 -5.71 17.76 -14.25
N SER A 32 -6.94 17.27 -14.45
CA SER A 32 -7.52 17.03 -15.79
C SER A 32 -7.48 18.27 -16.70
N GLY A 33 -7.58 19.48 -16.14
CA GLY A 33 -7.43 20.72 -16.90
C GLY A 33 -6.07 20.88 -17.60
N LEU A 34 -4.97 20.41 -17.00
CA LEU A 34 -3.64 20.45 -17.62
C LEU A 34 -3.54 19.48 -18.81
N LEU A 35 -4.19 18.33 -18.71
CA LEU A 35 -4.23 17.32 -19.77
C LEU A 35 -5.07 17.78 -20.97
N LEU A 36 -6.02 18.69 -20.77
CA LEU A 36 -6.94 19.20 -21.79
C LEU A 36 -6.48 20.55 -22.38
N ALA A 37 -5.53 21.25 -21.76
CA ALA A 37 -5.13 22.59 -22.15
C ALA A 37 -4.47 22.66 -23.54
N SER A 38 -3.46 21.82 -23.79
CA SER A 38 -2.79 21.70 -25.09
C SER A 38 -2.01 20.38 -25.17
N LYS A 39 -1.69 19.93 -26.38
CA LYS A 39 -0.85 18.74 -26.59
C LYS A 39 0.53 18.90 -25.94
N GLN A 40 1.15 20.08 -26.08
CA GLN A 40 2.45 20.36 -25.48
C GLN A 40 2.39 20.32 -23.96
N THR A 41 1.44 21.02 -23.34
CA THR A 41 1.25 21.04 -21.88
C THR A 41 1.04 19.63 -21.35
N LYS A 42 0.21 18.84 -22.02
CA LYS A 42 -0.03 17.44 -21.68
C LYS A 42 1.27 16.63 -21.72
N ASP A 43 2.01 16.67 -22.83
CA ASP A 43 3.23 15.85 -23.00
C ASP A 43 4.31 16.24 -21.98
N GLU A 44 4.49 17.54 -21.72
CA GLU A 44 5.44 18.04 -20.70
C GLU A 44 5.03 17.63 -19.28
N TYR A 45 3.75 17.83 -18.94
CA TYR A 45 3.21 17.49 -17.63
C TYR A 45 3.30 15.99 -17.36
N GLU A 46 2.86 15.15 -18.30
CA GLU A 46 2.88 13.70 -18.13
C GLU A 46 4.31 13.21 -17.87
N LYS A 47 5.28 13.74 -18.62
CA LYS A 47 6.70 13.39 -18.48
C LYS A 47 7.26 13.80 -17.11
N GLU A 48 7.02 15.04 -16.68
CA GLU A 48 7.58 15.52 -15.41
C GLU A 48 6.90 14.86 -14.21
N ALA A 49 5.58 14.65 -14.25
CA ALA A 49 4.85 13.97 -13.18
C ALA A 49 5.32 12.52 -12.98
N VAL A 50 5.51 11.76 -14.07
CA VAL A 50 6.06 10.39 -14.03
C VAL A 50 7.49 10.40 -13.48
N LYS A 51 8.32 11.35 -13.93
CA LYS A 51 9.70 11.49 -13.46
C LYS A 51 9.77 11.78 -11.94
N SER A 52 8.97 12.72 -11.45
CA SER A 52 8.92 13.07 -10.02
C SER A 52 8.47 11.89 -9.16
N MET A 53 7.38 11.22 -9.56
CA MET A 53 6.88 10.07 -8.82
C MET A 53 7.85 8.88 -8.86
N ARG A 54 8.51 8.64 -9.99
CA ARG A 54 9.57 7.63 -10.08
C ARG A 54 10.71 7.94 -9.11
N GLY A 55 11.17 9.19 -9.04
CA GLY A 55 12.22 9.58 -8.09
C GLY A 55 11.85 9.32 -6.63
N LEU A 56 10.58 9.50 -6.26
CA LEU A 56 10.05 9.15 -4.94
C LEU A 56 10.08 7.63 -4.70
N LEU A 57 9.57 6.84 -5.66
CA LEU A 57 9.55 5.38 -5.53
C LEU A 57 10.95 4.76 -5.49
N GLU A 58 11.87 5.26 -6.32
CA GLU A 58 13.29 4.89 -6.26
C GLU A 58 13.93 5.30 -4.92
N GLY A 59 13.47 6.38 -4.31
CA GLY A 59 13.88 6.80 -2.97
C GLY A 59 13.46 5.78 -1.92
N ILE A 60 12.20 5.36 -1.93
CA ILE A 60 11.66 4.32 -1.05
C ILE A 60 12.43 3.00 -1.25
N GLN A 61 12.62 2.57 -2.50
CA GLN A 61 13.36 1.35 -2.80
C GLN A 61 14.82 1.41 -2.34
N ARG A 62 15.45 2.60 -2.36
CA ARG A 62 16.81 2.81 -1.83
C ARG A 62 16.87 2.74 -0.30
N GLN A 63 15.82 3.16 0.38
CA GLN A 63 15.71 3.13 1.86
C GLN A 63 15.27 1.76 2.39
N TRP A 64 14.93 0.82 1.52
CA TRP A 64 14.53 -0.52 1.88
C TRP A 64 15.65 -1.26 2.65
N PRO A 65 15.43 -1.67 3.92
CA PRO A 65 16.50 -2.21 4.76
C PRO A 65 16.99 -3.61 4.31
N HIS A 66 16.16 -4.38 3.61
CA HIS A 66 16.47 -5.76 3.20
C HIS A 66 17.14 -5.87 1.82
N ARG A 67 17.61 -4.76 1.26
CA ARG A 67 18.17 -4.69 -0.11
C ARG A 67 19.35 -5.63 -0.36
N ALA A 68 20.13 -5.96 0.68
CA ALA A 68 21.33 -6.79 0.56
C ALA A 68 21.05 -8.31 0.52
N GLN A 69 19.85 -8.76 0.90
CA GLN A 69 19.54 -10.17 1.16
C GLN A 69 18.84 -10.90 0.01
N SER A 70 18.90 -10.36 -1.22
CA SER A 70 18.09 -10.83 -2.37
C SER A 70 16.56 -10.68 -2.18
N GLU A 71 16.15 -9.98 -1.12
CA GLU A 71 14.76 -9.68 -0.75
C GLU A 71 14.38 -8.26 -1.19
N GLY A 72 14.48 -8.03 -2.50
CA GLY A 72 14.27 -6.71 -3.08
C GLY A 72 12.79 -6.32 -3.15
N LEU A 73 12.41 -5.24 -2.47
CA LEU A 73 11.10 -4.61 -2.63
C LEU A 73 10.75 -4.41 -4.11
N GLN A 74 9.63 -4.99 -4.55
CA GLN A 74 9.12 -4.85 -5.90
C GLN A 74 8.06 -3.75 -5.94
N LEU A 75 8.47 -2.55 -6.36
CA LEU A 75 7.56 -1.45 -6.66
C LEU A 75 7.27 -1.43 -8.16
N SER A 76 6.01 -1.30 -8.56
CA SER A 76 5.67 -1.05 -9.96
C SER A 76 6.27 0.28 -10.42
N MET A 77 7.36 0.22 -11.17
CA MET A 77 8.01 1.42 -11.68
C MET A 77 7.13 2.08 -12.73
N LEU A 78 6.78 3.34 -12.47
CA LEU A 78 5.84 4.09 -13.28
C LEU A 78 6.47 4.42 -14.64
N SER A 79 5.88 3.87 -15.69
CA SER A 79 6.26 4.09 -17.08
C SER A 79 5.28 5.01 -17.80
N ARG A 80 4.02 5.01 -17.36
CA ARG A 80 2.92 5.76 -17.98
C ARG A 80 2.22 6.64 -16.96
N PHE A 81 1.72 7.79 -17.41
CA PHE A 81 1.01 8.75 -16.57
C PHE A 81 -0.22 8.14 -15.86
N ARG A 82 -0.97 7.26 -16.53
CA ARG A 82 -2.14 6.59 -15.95
C ARG A 82 -1.82 5.77 -14.69
N GLU A 83 -0.57 5.33 -14.55
CA GLU A 83 -0.12 4.52 -13.41
C GLU A 83 0.08 5.38 -12.16
N LEU A 84 0.15 6.72 -12.28
CA LEU A 84 0.28 7.62 -11.13
C LEU A 84 -0.91 7.54 -10.16
N ALA A 85 -2.07 7.08 -10.63
CA ALA A 85 -3.26 6.91 -9.79
C ALA A 85 -3.23 5.64 -8.94
N SER A 86 -2.42 4.64 -9.32
CA SER A 86 -2.42 3.32 -8.72
C SER A 86 -1.01 2.78 -8.55
N ILE A 87 -0.60 2.53 -7.31
CA ILE A 87 0.71 1.94 -7.01
C ILE A 87 0.50 0.53 -6.46
N THR A 88 1.30 -0.42 -6.94
CA THR A 88 1.39 -1.76 -6.37
C THR A 88 2.75 -1.96 -5.73
N VAL A 89 2.72 -2.41 -4.49
CA VAL A 89 3.87 -2.80 -3.66
C VAL A 89 3.82 -4.30 -3.50
N SER A 90 4.84 -5.00 -3.99
CA SER A 90 4.97 -6.44 -3.82
C SER A 90 6.11 -6.74 -2.85
N LEU A 91 5.76 -7.41 -1.75
CA LEU A 91 6.61 -7.70 -0.61
C LEU A 91 7.12 -9.15 -0.66
N PRO A 92 8.37 -9.43 -0.27
CA PRO A 92 8.87 -10.81 -0.25
C PRO A 92 8.19 -11.61 0.85
N LEU A 93 7.68 -12.79 0.51
CA LEU A 93 6.94 -13.66 1.43
C LEU A 93 7.76 -14.06 2.67
N THR A 94 9.06 -14.30 2.50
CA THR A 94 9.96 -14.76 3.59
C THR A 94 10.02 -13.79 4.77
N LEU A 95 9.80 -12.49 4.54
CA LEU A 95 9.84 -11.48 5.59
C LEU A 95 8.58 -11.47 6.47
N TYR A 96 7.43 -11.89 5.92
CA TYR A 96 6.14 -11.72 6.57
C TYR A 96 5.44 -13.03 6.93
N TYR A 97 5.93 -14.17 6.46
CA TYR A 97 5.39 -15.48 6.76
C TYR A 97 6.45 -16.37 7.39
N SER A 98 6.05 -17.19 8.36
CA SER A 98 6.95 -18.13 9.03
C SER A 98 7.00 -19.48 8.31
N ARG A 99 8.17 -20.14 8.33
CA ARG A 99 8.33 -21.51 7.84
C ARG A 99 7.73 -22.53 8.82
N ARG A 100 7.19 -23.63 8.29
CA ARG A 100 6.63 -24.78 9.05
C ARG A 100 7.59 -25.39 10.06
N THR A 101 8.89 -25.31 9.79
CA THR A 101 9.95 -25.99 10.55
C THR A 101 10.46 -25.21 11.75
N ASP A 102 9.85 -24.08 12.11
CA ASP A 102 10.33 -23.23 13.20
C ASP A 102 9.43 -23.34 14.45
N PRO A 103 9.67 -24.35 15.33
CA PRO A 103 8.87 -24.55 16.54
C PRO A 103 9.14 -23.50 17.63
N ILE A 104 10.22 -22.70 17.50
CA ILE A 104 10.62 -21.71 18.51
C ILE A 104 10.00 -20.33 18.21
N HIS A 105 9.72 -20.03 16.94
CA HIS A 105 9.05 -18.79 16.52
C HIS A 105 7.52 -18.91 16.43
N GLY A 106 6.90 -19.77 17.25
CA GLY A 106 5.45 -19.98 17.35
C GLY A 106 4.60 -18.77 17.76
N ARG A 107 5.14 -17.56 17.70
CA ARG A 107 4.39 -16.31 17.73
C ARG A 107 4.95 -15.38 16.66
N ALA A 108 4.08 -14.92 15.78
CA ALA A 108 4.31 -13.96 14.70
C ALA A 108 4.68 -12.55 15.22
N VAL A 109 5.74 -12.40 16.03
CA VAL A 109 6.01 -11.17 16.79
C VAL A 109 6.68 -10.06 15.95
N HIS A 110 7.18 -10.35 14.74
CA HIS A 110 8.04 -9.39 14.01
C HIS A 110 7.67 -9.10 12.56
N THR A 111 6.49 -9.51 12.08
CA THR A 111 6.06 -9.14 10.72
C THR A 111 5.54 -7.70 10.75
N ARG A 112 6.42 -6.74 10.46
CA ARG A 112 6.12 -5.30 10.57
C ARG A 112 6.29 -4.64 9.23
N LEU A 113 5.45 -3.67 8.94
CA LEU A 113 5.64 -2.82 7.80
C LEU A 113 6.83 -1.88 8.05
N GLU A 114 7.70 -1.74 7.06
CA GLU A 114 8.91 -0.94 7.15
C GLU A 114 8.55 0.54 7.00
N THR A 115 9.14 1.38 7.83
CA THR A 115 8.84 2.83 7.90
C THR A 115 9.07 3.56 6.57
N CYS A 116 9.96 3.06 5.71
CA CYS A 116 10.17 3.61 4.36
C CYS A 116 8.92 3.53 3.46
N LEU A 117 7.96 2.66 3.77
CA LEU A 117 6.69 2.54 3.04
C LEU A 117 5.63 3.55 3.49
N ALA A 118 5.80 4.19 4.66
CA ALA A 118 4.86 5.16 5.21
C ALA A 118 4.45 6.30 4.24
N PRO A 119 5.36 6.87 3.42
CA PRO A 119 4.99 7.89 2.45
C PRO A 119 3.92 7.44 1.44
N LEU A 120 3.85 6.15 1.10
CA LEU A 120 2.89 5.64 0.10
C LEU A 120 1.44 5.84 0.52
N PHE A 121 1.16 5.69 1.82
CA PHE A 121 -0.18 5.89 2.40
C PHE A 121 -0.57 7.37 2.44
N SER A 122 0.40 8.26 2.40
CA SER A 122 0.19 9.71 2.44
C SER A 122 0.01 10.31 1.04
N LEU A 123 0.19 9.51 -0.02
CA LEU A 123 -0.06 9.92 -1.40
C LEU A 123 -1.57 9.94 -1.69
N ARG A 124 -2.00 10.91 -2.49
CA ARG A 124 -3.36 11.03 -3.02
C ARG A 124 -3.58 10.09 -4.20
N LEU A 125 -3.50 8.79 -3.92
CA LEU A 125 -3.72 7.72 -4.89
C LEU A 125 -5.21 7.36 -4.94
N SER A 126 -5.66 6.94 -6.12
CA SER A 126 -6.95 6.28 -6.25
C SER A 126 -6.90 4.87 -5.67
N ARG A 127 -5.75 4.18 -5.79
CA ARG A 127 -5.55 2.81 -5.30
C ARG A 127 -4.09 2.59 -4.86
N LEU A 128 -3.90 1.95 -3.71
CA LEU A 128 -2.62 1.38 -3.27
C LEU A 128 -2.84 -0.11 -3.06
N THR A 129 -2.13 -0.96 -3.79
CA THR A 129 -2.17 -2.41 -3.61
C THR A 129 -0.91 -2.87 -2.89
N ILE A 130 -1.07 -3.66 -1.84
CA ILE A 130 -0.01 -4.38 -1.16
C ILE A 130 -0.23 -5.86 -1.46
N THR A 131 0.75 -6.50 -2.07
CA THR A 131 0.73 -7.91 -2.45
C THR A 131 2.05 -8.56 -2.05
N PHE A 132 2.17 -9.87 -2.28
CA PHE A 132 3.39 -10.60 -2.01
C PHE A 132 3.87 -11.41 -3.21
N TYR A 133 5.18 -11.58 -3.29
CA TYR A 133 5.83 -12.45 -4.26
C TYR A 133 6.70 -13.50 -3.55
N GLU A 134 6.82 -14.66 -4.20
CA GLU A 134 7.71 -15.73 -3.74
C GLU A 134 9.15 -15.40 -4.13
N ASN A 135 9.96 -15.04 -3.15
CA ASN A 135 11.37 -14.70 -3.32
C ASN A 135 12.32 -15.89 -3.11
N GLU A 136 11.80 -17.02 -2.61
CA GLU A 136 12.51 -18.27 -2.45
C GLU A 136 11.66 -19.41 -3.03
N ALA A 137 12.24 -20.20 -3.94
CA ALA A 137 11.50 -21.26 -4.62
C ALA A 137 10.99 -22.32 -3.63
N GLY A 138 9.67 -22.57 -3.66
CA GLY A 138 9.03 -23.58 -2.82
C GLY A 138 8.89 -23.16 -1.36
N PHE A 139 9.09 -21.88 -1.04
CA PHE A 139 8.84 -21.33 0.29
C PHE A 139 7.40 -21.61 0.71
N LEU A 140 6.46 -21.42 -0.23
CA LEU A 140 5.04 -21.57 0.03
C LEU A 140 4.59 -23.00 0.31
N ASN A 141 5.29 -24.00 -0.26
CA ASN A 141 5.04 -25.41 0.08
C ASN A 141 5.39 -25.72 1.55
N ASN A 142 6.24 -24.89 2.14
CA ASN A 142 6.78 -25.03 3.49
C ASN A 142 6.32 -23.93 4.45
N CYS A 143 5.44 -23.02 4.05
CA CYS A 143 4.98 -21.93 4.91
C CYS A 143 3.72 -22.34 5.70
N TRP A 144 3.51 -21.68 6.83
CA TRP A 144 2.20 -21.68 7.47
C TRP A 144 1.24 -20.85 6.60
N VAL A 145 -0.02 -21.28 6.53
CA VAL A 145 -1.11 -20.54 5.86
C VAL A 145 -1.68 -19.46 6.78
N ASP A 146 -0.92 -19.11 7.81
CA ASP A 146 -1.33 -18.12 8.77
C ASP A 146 -1.18 -16.72 8.16
N PRO A 147 -2.17 -15.85 8.36
CA PRO A 147 -2.09 -14.49 7.88
C PRO A 147 -0.89 -13.78 8.50
N PRO A 148 -0.27 -12.82 7.79
CA PRO A 148 0.86 -12.04 8.29
C PRO A 148 0.32 -11.03 9.32
N GLN A 149 -0.02 -11.53 10.51
CA GLN A 149 -0.83 -10.82 11.50
C GLN A 149 -0.27 -9.45 11.82
N GLY A 150 1.05 -9.36 11.90
CA GLY A 150 1.69 -8.09 12.18
C GLY A 150 1.53 -7.06 11.08
N LEU A 151 1.77 -7.42 9.82
CA LEU A 151 1.53 -6.49 8.72
C LEU A 151 0.05 -6.06 8.71
N LEU A 152 -0.87 -6.99 8.94
CA LEU A 152 -2.30 -6.67 9.04
C LEU A 152 -2.62 -5.75 10.23
N TYR A 153 -1.92 -5.89 11.36
CA TYR A 153 -2.03 -4.96 12.49
C TYR A 153 -1.55 -3.56 12.10
N ASP A 154 -0.45 -3.43 11.36
CA ASP A 154 0.04 -2.12 10.91
C ASP A 154 -0.94 -1.46 9.94
N LEU A 155 -1.48 -2.23 8.98
CA LEU A 155 -2.49 -1.73 8.04
C LEU A 155 -3.76 -1.31 8.75
N THR A 156 -4.27 -2.09 9.70
CA THR A 156 -5.48 -1.72 10.44
C THR A 156 -5.26 -0.52 11.35
N ASN A 157 -4.06 -0.34 11.92
CA ASN A 157 -3.70 0.85 12.70
C ASN A 157 -3.76 2.13 11.87
N ILE A 158 -3.33 2.07 10.62
CA ILE A 158 -3.39 3.22 9.70
C ILE A 158 -4.84 3.65 9.43
N LEU A 159 -5.78 2.71 9.46
CA LEU A 159 -7.19 2.93 9.11
C LEU A 159 -8.05 3.45 10.28
N VAL A 160 -7.54 3.40 11.51
CA VAL A 160 -8.27 3.80 12.72
C VAL A 160 -7.76 5.15 13.22
N THR A 161 -8.67 6.12 13.43
CA THR A 161 -8.29 7.47 13.86
C THR A 161 -7.95 7.57 15.35
N GLU A 162 -8.61 6.78 16.18
CA GLU A 162 -8.36 6.68 17.62
C GLU A 162 -8.31 5.18 17.98
N PRO A 163 -7.14 4.63 18.36
CA PRO A 163 -7.07 3.23 18.74
C PRO A 163 -7.96 3.01 19.96
N THR A 164 -9.04 2.25 19.76
CA THR A 164 -9.99 1.88 20.80
C THR A 164 -9.25 1.19 21.96
N ARG A 165 -9.46 1.68 23.19
CA ARG A 165 -8.98 1.01 24.41
C ARG A 165 -9.87 -0.22 24.68
N ILE A 166 -9.58 -1.36 24.05
CA ILE A 166 -10.31 -2.65 24.21
C ILE A 166 -9.48 -3.60 25.10
N PRO A 167 -10.03 -4.56 25.89
CA PRO A 167 -9.45 -4.97 27.17
C PRO A 167 -8.27 -5.99 27.12
N GLN A 168 -7.75 -6.25 28.32
CA GLN A 168 -6.57 -7.00 28.73
C GLN A 168 -6.49 -8.45 28.20
N ASP A 169 -6.02 -8.61 26.97
CA ASP A 169 -5.27 -9.83 26.61
C ASP A 169 -3.90 -9.42 26.08
N GLY A 170 -2.89 -10.27 26.29
CA GLY A 170 -1.47 -9.98 26.11
C GLY A 170 -1.06 -9.41 24.74
N ASP A 171 -1.95 -9.45 23.74
CA ASP A 171 -1.82 -8.86 22.40
C ASP A 171 -1.69 -7.31 22.41
N HIS A 172 -2.13 -6.63 23.48
CA HIS A 172 -2.05 -5.15 23.58
C HIS A 172 -0.61 -4.61 23.59
N TYR A 173 0.31 -5.34 24.23
CA TYR A 173 1.71 -4.93 24.33
C TYR A 173 2.42 -4.97 22.97
N ASP A 174 2.02 -5.87 22.08
CA ASP A 174 2.63 -5.99 20.75
C ASP A 174 2.19 -4.88 19.80
N ARG A 175 1.00 -4.27 20.01
CA ARG A 175 0.51 -3.12 19.24
C ARG A 175 1.21 -1.82 19.61
N MET A 176 1.37 -1.54 20.90
CA MET A 176 2.04 -0.31 21.36
C MET A 176 3.55 -0.29 21.11
N ARG A 177 4.16 -1.46 20.85
CA ARG A 177 5.58 -1.60 20.51
C ARG A 177 5.88 -1.48 19.01
N ARG A 178 4.88 -1.15 18.19
CA ARG A 178 5.05 -1.01 16.75
C ARG A 178 5.42 0.42 16.40
N GLU A 179 6.52 0.54 15.67
CA GLU A 179 7.11 1.83 15.28
C GLU A 179 6.58 2.34 13.94
N PHE A 180 5.71 1.58 13.26
CA PHE A 180 5.13 2.02 12.00
C PHE A 180 4.10 3.12 12.27
N HIS A 181 4.51 4.36 12.04
CA HIS A 181 3.69 5.54 12.15
C HIS A 181 3.67 6.29 10.83
N LEU A 182 2.49 6.73 10.43
CA LEU A 182 2.38 7.65 9.31
C LEU A 182 2.91 9.02 9.72
N SER A 183 3.86 9.54 8.94
CA SER A 183 4.38 10.90 9.12
C SER A 183 3.42 11.98 8.64
N GLN A 184 2.45 11.60 7.80
CA GLN A 184 1.43 12.47 7.24
C GLN A 184 0.06 11.76 7.24
N PRO A 185 -1.05 12.51 7.13
CA PRO A 185 -2.38 11.90 7.10
C PRO A 185 -2.52 10.88 5.96
N LEU A 186 -3.31 9.82 6.20
CA LEU A 186 -3.73 8.89 5.15
C LEU A 186 -4.51 9.64 4.06
N ARG A 187 -4.07 9.53 2.81
CA ARG A 187 -4.68 10.23 1.64
C ARG A 187 -5.04 9.31 0.49
N VAL A 188 -4.72 8.02 0.61
CA VAL A 188 -5.13 7.00 -0.37
C VAL A 188 -6.64 6.79 -0.27
N ARG A 189 -7.34 6.76 -1.42
CA ARG A 189 -8.79 6.49 -1.46
C ARG A 189 -9.13 5.00 -1.29
N ARG A 190 -8.27 4.11 -1.78
CA ARG A 190 -8.48 2.66 -1.71
C ARG A 190 -7.19 1.93 -1.37
N LEU A 191 -7.22 1.15 -0.30
CA LEU A 191 -6.13 0.25 0.07
C LEU A 191 -6.57 -1.18 -0.26
N VAL A 192 -5.79 -1.89 -1.07
CA VAL A 192 -6.04 -3.29 -1.40
C VAL A 192 -4.92 -4.12 -0.83
N PHE A 193 -5.28 -5.19 -0.13
CA PHE A 193 -4.36 -6.19 0.36
C PHE A 193 -4.63 -7.51 -0.35
N GLU A 194 -3.68 -7.95 -1.17
CA GLU A 194 -3.73 -9.18 -1.94
C GLU A 194 -2.80 -10.22 -1.29
N TRP A 195 -3.33 -11.40 -0.97
CA TRP A 195 -2.60 -12.40 -0.19
C TRP A 195 -1.37 -12.92 -0.93
N VAL A 196 -1.53 -13.28 -2.21
CA VAL A 196 -0.48 -13.62 -3.18
C VAL A 196 -1.06 -13.54 -4.60
N ASN A 197 -0.32 -12.93 -5.52
CA ASN A 197 -0.63 -12.96 -6.96
C ASN A 197 0.29 -13.96 -7.67
N ASN A 198 0.02 -15.26 -7.52
CA ASN A 198 0.71 -16.29 -8.27
C ASN A 198 -0.31 -17.23 -8.93
N GLU A 199 -0.31 -17.23 -10.26
CA GLU A 199 -1.21 -18.04 -11.08
C GLU A 199 -0.96 -19.55 -10.86
N GLU A 200 0.28 -19.94 -10.55
CA GLU A 200 0.75 -21.32 -10.44
C GLU A 200 0.30 -22.05 -9.17
N TRP A 201 -0.38 -21.37 -8.26
CA TRP A 201 -0.89 -21.98 -7.04
C TRP A 201 -2.01 -23.00 -7.31
N ASP A 202 -1.91 -24.14 -6.62
CA ASP A 202 -2.99 -25.11 -6.54
C ASP A 202 -4.27 -24.48 -5.95
N ILE A 203 -5.42 -24.86 -6.49
CA ILE A 203 -6.73 -24.31 -6.12
C ILE A 203 -7.01 -24.56 -4.63
N ALA A 204 -6.63 -25.72 -4.09
CA ALA A 204 -6.86 -26.03 -2.68
C ALA A 204 -6.03 -25.12 -1.76
N LEU A 205 -4.78 -24.80 -2.15
CA LEU A 205 -3.94 -23.85 -1.40
C LEU A 205 -4.52 -22.44 -1.44
N LYS A 206 -5.00 -21.97 -2.61
CA LYS A 206 -5.72 -20.69 -2.74
C LYS A 206 -6.93 -20.63 -1.81
N CYS A 207 -7.73 -21.70 -1.78
CA CYS A 207 -8.91 -21.79 -0.91
C CYS A 207 -8.53 -21.78 0.58
N LEU A 208 -7.47 -22.49 0.97
CA LEU A 208 -7.00 -22.54 2.35
C LEU A 208 -6.49 -21.16 2.82
N VAL A 209 -5.63 -20.51 2.03
CA VAL A 209 -5.12 -19.15 2.29
C VAL A 209 -6.27 -18.16 2.41
N LYS A 210 -7.20 -18.19 1.45
CA LYS A 210 -8.41 -17.38 1.51
C LYS A 210 -9.20 -17.62 2.79
N SER A 211 -9.42 -18.87 3.18
CA SER A 211 -10.19 -19.23 4.38
C SER A 211 -9.51 -18.72 5.65
N CYS A 212 -8.21 -18.94 5.80
CA CYS A 212 -7.46 -18.49 6.97
C CYS A 212 -7.43 -16.96 7.07
N HIS A 213 -7.16 -16.28 5.96
CA HIS A 213 -7.05 -14.83 5.93
C HIS A 213 -8.42 -14.17 6.13
N SER A 214 -9.46 -14.64 5.42
CA SER A 214 -10.84 -14.16 5.64
C SER A 214 -11.30 -14.40 7.07
N GLY A 215 -10.95 -15.57 7.64
CA GLY A 215 -11.22 -15.90 9.04
C GLY A 215 -10.58 -14.92 10.02
N TRP A 216 -9.36 -14.45 9.74
CA TRP A 216 -8.72 -13.40 10.54
C TRP A 216 -9.52 -12.10 10.51
N PHE A 217 -9.95 -11.63 9.34
CA PHE A 217 -10.76 -10.41 9.24
C PHE A 217 -12.11 -10.55 9.97
N LEU A 218 -12.77 -11.70 9.84
CA LEU A 218 -14.04 -11.91 10.53
C LEU A 218 -13.86 -12.00 12.06
N ASN A 219 -12.85 -12.73 12.54
CA ASN A 219 -12.64 -12.97 13.97
C ASN A 219 -12.00 -11.78 14.70
N LYS A 220 -11.23 -10.95 14.00
CA LYS A 220 -10.59 -9.74 14.54
C LYS A 220 -11.36 -8.47 14.16
N GLY A 221 -12.61 -8.57 13.68
CA GLY A 221 -13.45 -7.44 13.27
C GLY A 221 -13.60 -6.33 14.32
N TRP A 222 -13.59 -6.69 15.61
CA TRP A 222 -13.64 -5.73 16.72
C TRP A 222 -12.47 -4.73 16.76
N TRP A 223 -11.38 -4.98 16.05
CA TRP A 223 -10.23 -4.07 15.96
C TRP A 223 -10.48 -2.85 15.07
N TRP A 224 -11.40 -2.95 14.11
CA TRP A 224 -11.74 -1.86 13.16
C TRP A 224 -13.24 -1.60 13.04
N GLN A 225 -14.09 -2.40 13.69
CA GLN A 225 -15.56 -2.27 13.75
C GLN A 225 -16.10 -2.08 15.17
N GLY A 226 -15.22 -1.86 16.16
CA GLY A 226 -15.66 -1.62 17.54
C GLY A 226 -16.63 -0.42 17.60
N PRO A 227 -17.67 -0.46 18.46
CA PRO A 227 -18.71 0.58 18.51
C PRO A 227 -18.20 2.00 18.83
N GLU A 228 -16.96 2.12 19.33
CA GLU A 228 -16.30 3.39 19.64
C GLU A 228 -15.12 3.71 18.70
N ALA A 229 -14.75 2.80 17.80
CA ALA A 229 -13.63 2.99 16.89
C ALA A 229 -14.06 3.88 15.72
N LYS A 230 -13.62 5.14 15.71
CA LYS A 230 -13.73 6.00 14.53
C LYS A 230 -12.80 5.46 13.44
N THR A 231 -13.36 4.71 12.50
CA THR A 231 -12.65 4.19 11.32
C THR A 231 -12.69 5.20 10.16
N LEU A 232 -11.62 5.22 9.37
CA LEU A 232 -11.57 5.95 8.10
C LEU A 232 -12.17 5.16 6.94
N VAL A 233 -12.83 4.02 7.18
CA VAL A 233 -13.29 3.10 6.14
C VAL A 233 -14.81 3.17 5.97
N THR A 234 -15.30 3.45 4.75
CA THR A 234 -16.73 3.41 4.41
C THR A 234 -17.23 2.04 3.99
N ASN A 235 -16.35 1.24 3.39
CA ASN A 235 -16.68 -0.10 2.92
C ASN A 235 -15.44 -0.98 2.93
N TRP A 236 -15.62 -2.26 3.23
CA TRP A 236 -14.60 -3.27 3.04
C TRP A 236 -15.24 -4.52 2.43
N GLY A 237 -14.55 -5.14 1.48
CA GLY A 237 -15.08 -6.29 0.75
C GLY A 237 -13.98 -7.07 0.04
N GLY A 238 -14.37 -8.14 -0.65
CA GLY A 238 -13.48 -8.74 -1.64
C GLY A 238 -13.23 -7.74 -2.76
N ASP A 239 -11.98 -7.62 -3.20
CA ASP A 239 -11.52 -6.77 -4.32
C ASP A 239 -12.06 -7.20 -5.70
N GLY A 240 -13.13 -8.00 -5.74
CA GLY A 240 -13.64 -8.71 -6.90
C GLY A 240 -12.76 -9.89 -7.35
N SER A 241 -11.54 -10.00 -6.81
CA SER A 241 -10.66 -11.15 -6.99
C SER A 241 -10.91 -12.16 -5.86
N SER A 242 -10.46 -13.40 -6.07
CA SER A 242 -10.52 -14.43 -5.02
C SER A 242 -9.39 -14.30 -4.00
N THR A 243 -8.52 -13.30 -4.15
CA THR A 243 -7.18 -13.27 -3.58
C THR A 243 -6.89 -12.06 -2.69
N GLY A 244 -7.88 -11.24 -2.33
CA GLY A 244 -7.63 -10.08 -1.47
C GLY A 244 -8.83 -9.46 -0.77
N VAL A 245 -8.56 -8.37 -0.05
CA VAL A 245 -9.53 -7.48 0.59
C VAL A 245 -9.25 -6.03 0.16
N GLU A 246 -10.31 -5.29 -0.13
CA GLU A 246 -10.26 -3.86 -0.46
C GLU A 246 -10.90 -3.03 0.66
N PHE A 247 -10.25 -1.93 1.04
CA PHE A 247 -10.73 -0.93 1.99
C PHE A 247 -10.97 0.38 1.25
N HIS A 248 -12.21 0.88 1.29
CA HIS A 248 -12.59 2.20 0.78
C HIS A 248 -12.41 3.23 1.89
N ILE A 249 -11.50 4.17 1.68
CA ILE A 249 -11.07 5.12 2.70
C ILE A 249 -11.75 6.48 2.45
N ASP A 250 -12.41 6.98 3.49
CA ASP A 250 -12.95 8.33 3.56
C ASP A 250 -11.83 9.32 3.84
N THR A 251 -11.27 9.85 2.77
CA THR A 251 -10.29 10.93 2.87
C THR A 251 -11.04 12.25 3.08
N MET A 252 -10.99 12.80 4.31
CA MET A 252 -11.46 14.16 4.63
C MET A 252 -10.63 15.24 3.93
#